data_AF-A0A819Y2M8-F1
#
_entry.id   AF-A0A819Y2M8-F1
#
_cell.length_a   1.000
_cell.length_b   1.000
_cell.length_c   1.000
_cell.angle_alpha   90.00
_cell.angle_beta   90.00
_cell.angle_gamma   90.00
#
_symmetry.space_group_name_H-M   'P 1'
#
loop_
_entity.id
_entity.type
_entity.pdbx_description
1 polymer ?
#
loop_
_entity_poly.entity_id
_entity_poly.type
_entity_poly.pdbx_seq_one_letter_code
_entity_poly.pdbx_strand_id
1 'polypeptide(L)'
;MNNRIEPDESVEVNSNTTRLRAIYEHFQKRKLIWIIFFIVVIVVIILVSTITATMNKTKKEKPSTTTTEITPQTTKESTMEEIITSELLTTTNEPFDSSIMINNNTKWKQNASTVAGGITPGSELNQLNGPQGIYVDNDDHSIYIADTNNHRIVRWKFGENNGEIVAGGNGPGPETNQLTFPADVTLDKEKKYIIICDSGNTRVMRWFRQNSQDKQIWIPSIM
;
A
#
# COMPACT_ATOMS: atom_id res chain seq x y z
N MET A 1 26.64 9.02 -84.93
CA MET A 1 27.40 9.09 -83.67
C MET A 1 26.42 8.99 -82.52
N ASN A 2 26.37 7.86 -81.81
CA ASN A 2 25.61 7.72 -80.56
C ASN A 2 26.60 7.67 -79.40
N ASN A 3 26.65 8.73 -78.59
CA ASN A 3 27.43 8.78 -77.35
C ASN A 3 26.69 8.02 -76.26
N ARG A 4 27.25 6.87 -75.85
CA ARG A 4 26.85 6.16 -74.64
C ARG A 4 27.68 6.71 -73.48
N ILE A 5 27.03 7.40 -72.55
CA ILE A 5 27.66 7.87 -71.29
C ILE A 5 27.75 6.66 -70.37
N GLU A 6 28.96 6.27 -69.98
CA GLU A 6 29.15 5.26 -68.93
C GLU A 6 28.93 5.90 -67.55
N PRO A 7 28.21 5.23 -66.65
CA PRO A 7 27.99 5.75 -65.30
C PRO A 7 29.29 5.74 -64.50
N ASP A 8 29.53 6.81 -63.74
CA ASP A 8 30.69 7.02 -62.88
C ASP A 8 30.64 6.08 -61.65
N GLU A 9 31.40 4.99 -61.69
CA GLU A 9 31.51 3.99 -60.61
C GLU A 9 32.04 4.57 -59.29
N SER A 10 32.69 5.74 -59.28
CA SER A 10 33.29 6.30 -58.07
C SER A 10 32.27 6.82 -57.05
N VAL A 11 31.08 7.23 -57.51
CA VAL A 11 29.99 7.75 -56.67
C VAL A 11 29.32 6.62 -55.88
N GLU A 12 29.19 5.44 -56.48
CA GLU A 12 28.49 4.30 -55.88
C GLU A 12 29.30 3.67 -54.73
N VAL A 13 30.63 3.61 -54.86
CA VAL A 13 31.54 3.05 -53.84
C VAL A 13 31.55 3.86 -52.53
N ASN A 14 31.47 5.20 -52.60
CA ASN A 14 31.43 6.06 -51.42
C ASN A 14 30.09 5.94 -50.65
N SER A 15 28.99 5.74 -51.38
CA SER A 15 27.67 5.54 -50.77
C SER A 15 27.57 4.20 -50.03
N ASN A 16 28.17 3.14 -50.59
CA ASN A 16 28.16 1.80 -49.99
C ASN A 16 29.05 1.71 -48.75
N THR A 17 30.22 2.33 -48.76
CA THR A 17 31.11 2.40 -47.58
C THR A 17 30.49 3.18 -46.43
N THR A 18 29.81 4.29 -46.72
CA THR A 18 29.08 5.09 -45.70
C THR A 18 27.93 4.30 -45.08
N ARG A 19 27.16 3.55 -45.89
CA ARG A 19 26.06 2.70 -45.42
C ARG A 19 26.55 1.54 -44.53
N LEU A 20 27.63 0.87 -44.92
CA LEU A 20 28.21 -0.22 -44.13
C LEU A 20 28.75 0.27 -42.77
N ARG A 21 29.36 1.46 -42.73
CA ARG A 21 29.80 2.08 -41.47
C ARG A 21 28.63 2.40 -40.54
N ALA A 22 27.53 2.96 -41.07
CA ALA A 22 26.35 3.28 -40.27
C ALA A 22 25.68 2.01 -39.69
N ILE A 23 25.60 0.93 -40.47
CA ILE A 23 25.09 -0.37 -40.02
C ILE A 23 25.99 -0.94 -38.92
N TYR A 24 27.30 -0.87 -39.10
CA TYR A 24 28.27 -1.33 -38.10
C TYR A 24 28.16 -0.52 -36.79
N GLU A 25 28.12 0.81 -36.86
CA GLU A 25 27.98 1.67 -35.67
C GLU A 25 26.65 1.45 -34.96
N HIS A 26 25.54 1.29 -35.69
CA HIS A 26 24.24 0.96 -35.11
C HIS A 26 24.25 -0.42 -34.43
N PHE A 27 24.89 -1.42 -35.03
CA PHE A 27 25.05 -2.75 -34.45
C PHE A 27 25.92 -2.74 -33.19
N GLN A 28 27.03 -1.98 -33.20
CA GLN A 28 27.90 -1.81 -32.03
C GLN A 28 27.19 -1.07 -30.89
N LYS A 29 26.43 -0.01 -31.19
CA LYS A 29 25.62 0.70 -30.17
C LYS A 29 24.58 -0.21 -29.54
N ARG A 30 23.88 -1.04 -30.33
CA ARG A 30 22.94 -2.03 -29.80
C ARG A 30 23.64 -3.06 -28.91
N LYS A 31 24.79 -3.59 -29.33
CA LYS A 31 25.60 -4.50 -28.49
C LYS A 31 26.05 -3.85 -27.19
N LEU A 32 26.51 -2.60 -27.24
CA LEU A 32 26.96 -1.86 -26.06
C LEU A 32 25.81 -1.60 -25.07
N ILE A 33 24.62 -1.27 -25.58
CA ILE A 33 23.40 -1.12 -24.77
C ILE A 33 23.05 -2.43 -24.06
N TRP A 34 23.11 -3.56 -24.76
CA TRP A 34 22.88 -4.87 -24.14
C TRP A 34 23.94 -5.22 -23.10
N ILE A 35 25.23 -4.94 -23.36
CA ILE A 35 26.31 -5.16 -22.39
C ILE A 35 26.07 -4.33 -21.11
N ILE A 36 25.74 -3.04 -21.25
CA ILE A 36 25.44 -2.17 -20.10
C ILE A 36 24.22 -2.69 -19.32
N PHE A 37 23.16 -3.11 -20.04
CA PHE A 37 21.98 -3.71 -19.41
C PHE A 37 22.34 -4.97 -18.60
N PHE A 38 23.15 -5.88 -19.15
CA PHE A 38 23.60 -7.07 -18.42
C PHE A 38 24.48 -6.73 -17.20
N ILE A 39 25.37 -5.74 -17.30
CA ILE A 39 26.19 -5.28 -16.17
C ILE A 39 25.29 -4.73 -15.05
N VAL A 40 24.29 -3.91 -15.36
CA VAL A 40 23.35 -3.37 -14.37
C VAL A 40 22.57 -4.49 -13.69
N VAL A 41 22.08 -5.48 -14.46
CA VAL A 41 21.38 -6.65 -13.89
C VAL A 41 22.28 -7.44 -12.95
N ILE A 42 23.54 -7.68 -13.31
CA ILE A 42 24.51 -8.38 -12.45
C ILE A 42 24.78 -7.61 -11.16
N VAL A 43 24.97 -6.28 -11.25
CA VAL A 43 25.18 -5.42 -10.07
C VAL A 43 23.97 -5.48 -9.12
N VAL A 44 22.74 -5.45 -9.66
CA VAL A 44 21.51 -5.59 -8.86
C VAL A 44 21.46 -6.96 -8.17
N ILE A 45 21.80 -8.05 -8.87
CA ILE A 45 21.84 -9.40 -8.28
C ILE A 45 22.85 -9.48 -7.13
N ILE A 46 24.04 -8.88 -7.29
CA ILE A 46 25.06 -8.83 -6.24
C ILE A 46 24.56 -8.04 -5.03
N LEU A 47 23.94 -6.87 -5.24
CA LEU A 47 23.33 -6.05 -4.19
C LEU A 47 22.22 -6.80 -3.42
N VAL A 48 21.33 -7.51 -4.12
CA VAL A 48 20.29 -8.32 -3.47
C VAL A 48 20.90 -9.46 -2.65
N SER A 49 21.96 -10.09 -3.16
CA SER A 49 22.68 -11.16 -2.48
C SER A 49 23.35 -10.69 -1.18
N THR A 50 23.98 -9.49 -1.18
CA THR A 50 24.61 -8.92 0.02
C THR A 50 23.61 -8.48 1.07
N ILE A 51 22.46 -7.91 0.66
CA ILE A 51 21.36 -7.57 1.58
C ILE A 51 20.81 -8.83 2.25
N THR A 52 20.57 -9.89 1.48
CA THR A 52 20.06 -11.17 2.01
C THR A 52 21.05 -11.81 2.99
N ALA A 53 22.34 -11.78 2.68
CA ALA A 53 23.39 -12.26 3.59
C ALA A 53 23.45 -11.46 4.90
N THR A 54 23.23 -10.14 4.84
CA THR A 54 23.20 -9.26 6.01
C THR A 54 22.01 -9.58 6.91
N MET A 55 20.82 -9.82 6.35
CA MET A 55 19.64 -10.21 7.11
C MET A 55 19.73 -11.62 7.72
N ASN A 56 20.45 -12.56 7.09
CA ASN A 56 20.69 -13.88 7.68
C ASN A 56 21.71 -13.85 8.83
N LYS A 57 22.60 -12.85 8.87
CA LYS A 57 23.57 -12.70 9.96
C LYS A 57 22.91 -12.15 11.24
N THR A 58 21.88 -11.31 11.11
CA THR A 58 21.13 -10.76 12.26
C THR A 58 20.12 -11.74 12.87
N LYS A 59 19.85 -12.90 12.23
CA LYS A 59 18.92 -13.93 12.74
C LYS A 59 19.59 -15.06 13.53
N LYS A 60 20.92 -15.04 13.70
CA LYS A 60 21.70 -16.13 14.33
C LYS A 60 22.13 -15.91 15.78
N GLU A 61 21.81 -14.78 16.40
CA GLU A 61 21.99 -14.61 17.85
C GLU A 61 20.71 -15.00 18.59
N LYS A 62 20.65 -16.27 18.98
CA LYS A 62 19.67 -16.83 19.90
C LYS A 62 20.05 -16.39 21.33
N PRO A 63 19.16 -15.76 22.12
CA PRO A 63 19.44 -15.56 23.53
C PRO A 63 19.49 -16.93 24.22
N SER A 64 20.60 -17.25 24.88
CA SER A 64 20.68 -18.40 25.79
C SER A 64 19.72 -18.17 26.95
N THR A 65 18.61 -18.91 26.99
CA THR A 65 17.74 -18.99 28.16
C THR A 65 18.14 -20.21 28.98
N THR A 66 18.81 -19.97 30.10
CA THR A 66 19.00 -20.96 31.16
C THR A 66 17.62 -21.32 31.69
N THR A 67 17.19 -22.56 31.45
CA THR A 67 15.92 -23.10 31.95
C THR A 67 16.10 -23.45 33.41
N THR A 68 15.41 -22.71 34.30
CA THR A 68 15.14 -23.17 35.66
C THR A 68 13.70 -23.68 35.65
N GLU A 69 13.51 -24.97 35.92
CA GLU A 69 12.19 -25.58 36.12
C GLU A 69 11.48 -24.87 37.28
N ILE A 70 10.30 -24.33 37.00
CA ILE A 70 9.32 -23.95 38.02
C ILE A 70 8.03 -24.72 37.72
N THR A 71 7.71 -25.63 38.65
CA THR A 71 6.44 -26.36 38.75
C THR A 71 5.25 -25.39 38.79
N PRO A 72 4.11 -25.70 38.15
CA PRO A 72 2.98 -24.78 38.11
C PRO A 72 2.31 -24.69 39.49
N GLN A 73 2.45 -23.55 40.16
CA GLN A 73 1.53 -23.17 41.22
C GLN A 73 0.34 -22.42 40.60
N THR A 74 -0.84 -22.95 40.89
CA THR A 74 -2.13 -22.36 40.54
C THR A 74 -2.36 -21.12 41.39
N THR A 75 -2.15 -19.93 40.84
CA THR A 75 -2.52 -18.68 41.50
C THR A 75 -3.84 -18.20 40.90
N LYS A 76 -4.85 -18.08 41.75
CA LYS A 76 -6.12 -17.43 41.44
C LYS A 76 -5.83 -16.01 40.93
N GLU A 77 -6.49 -15.59 39.85
CA GLU A 77 -6.59 -14.19 39.45
C GLU A 77 -7.06 -13.37 40.66
N SER A 78 -6.16 -12.59 41.26
CA SER A 78 -6.59 -11.47 42.09
C SER A 78 -7.10 -10.38 41.15
N THR A 79 -8.34 -9.97 41.37
CA THR A 79 -8.98 -8.89 40.62
C THR A 79 -8.18 -7.60 40.78
N MET A 80 -8.10 -6.80 39.71
CA MET A 80 -7.37 -5.51 39.62
C MET A 80 -7.64 -4.53 40.78
N GLU A 81 -8.70 -4.73 41.56
CA GLU A 81 -9.02 -3.95 42.77
C GLU A 81 -8.06 -4.25 43.94
N GLU A 82 -7.52 -5.46 44.06
CA GLU A 82 -6.64 -5.84 45.18
C GLU A 82 -5.23 -5.22 45.03
N ILE A 83 -4.76 -5.06 43.79
CA ILE A 83 -3.45 -4.48 43.48
C ILE A 83 -3.40 -2.99 43.84
N ILE A 84 -4.44 -2.23 43.48
CA ILE A 84 -4.55 -0.79 43.80
C ILE A 84 -4.56 -0.57 45.33
N THR A 85 -5.16 -1.49 46.07
CA THR A 85 -5.26 -1.38 47.53
C THR A 85 -3.94 -1.69 48.23
N SER A 86 -3.11 -2.58 47.68
CA SER A 86 -1.84 -2.99 48.31
C SER A 86 -0.69 -1.98 48.14
N GLU A 87 -0.64 -1.27 47.02
CA GLU A 87 0.47 -0.35 46.70
C GLU A 87 0.30 1.02 47.38
N LEU A 88 -0.93 1.42 47.73
CA LEU A 88 -1.24 2.72 48.35
C LEU A 88 -1.11 2.73 49.88
N LEU A 89 -1.01 1.58 50.54
CA LEU A 89 -1.08 1.45 52.01
C LEU A 89 0.26 1.20 52.71
N THR A 90 1.39 1.19 51.99
CA THR A 90 2.69 0.80 52.59
C THR A 90 3.65 1.96 52.84
N THR A 91 3.20 3.19 52.99
CA THR A 91 4.03 4.19 53.69
C THR A 91 3.25 5.39 54.21
N THR A 92 3.48 5.67 55.50
CA THR A 92 3.11 6.85 56.29
C THR A 92 1.78 6.77 57.05
N ASN A 93 1.90 6.72 58.38
CA ASN A 93 0.82 6.97 59.34
C ASN A 93 0.52 8.49 59.45
N GLU A 94 0.55 9.20 58.32
CA GLU A 94 0.10 10.60 58.29
C GLU A 94 -1.44 10.60 58.18
N PRO A 95 -2.15 11.54 58.83
CA PRO A 95 -3.60 11.63 58.69
C PRO A 95 -3.95 11.77 57.21
N PHE A 96 -4.86 10.92 56.74
CA PHE A 96 -5.38 10.96 55.36
C PHE A 96 -5.70 12.40 54.97
N ASP A 97 -4.86 12.98 54.12
CA ASP A 97 -5.12 14.32 53.59
C ASP A 97 -6.27 14.20 52.59
N SER A 98 -7.46 14.59 53.03
CA SER A 98 -8.66 14.71 52.21
C SER A 98 -8.52 15.66 51.00
N SER A 99 -7.36 16.32 50.83
CA SER A 99 -7.05 17.18 49.69
C SER A 99 -6.69 16.43 48.41
N ILE A 100 -6.44 15.11 48.43
CA ILE A 100 -6.31 14.31 47.19
C ILE A 100 -7.70 14.02 46.63
N MET A 101 -8.37 15.08 46.20
CA MET A 101 -9.49 15.00 45.28
C MET A 101 -8.89 14.73 43.90
N ILE A 102 -8.80 13.46 43.49
CA ILE A 102 -8.48 13.12 42.10
C ILE A 102 -9.56 13.79 41.26
N ASN A 103 -9.15 14.84 40.56
CA ASN A 103 -9.96 15.63 39.66
C ASN A 103 -10.31 14.74 38.46
N ASN A 104 -11.34 13.92 38.63
CA ASN A 104 -11.89 12.96 37.66
C ASN A 104 -12.46 13.61 36.38
N ASN A 105 -12.30 14.93 36.23
CA ASN A 105 -12.76 15.73 35.09
C ASN A 105 -11.64 15.97 34.06
N THR A 106 -10.69 15.04 33.90
CA THR A 106 -9.70 15.09 32.82
C THR A 106 -10.32 14.59 31.51
N LYS A 107 -10.51 15.49 30.53
CA LYS A 107 -10.88 15.15 29.15
C LYS A 107 -9.67 15.32 28.24
N TRP A 108 -9.45 14.37 27.33
CA TRP A 108 -8.45 14.51 26.27
C TRP A 108 -8.68 15.78 25.44
N LYS A 109 -7.62 16.54 25.21
CA LYS A 109 -7.63 17.68 24.29
C LYS A 109 -8.04 17.18 22.90
N GLN A 110 -9.09 17.77 22.33
CA GLN A 110 -9.56 17.42 21.00
C GLN A 110 -8.56 17.96 19.96
N ASN A 111 -8.06 17.09 19.09
CA ASN A 111 -7.06 17.41 18.06
C ASN A 111 -7.31 16.63 16.75
N ALA A 112 -8.58 16.32 16.45
CA ALA A 112 -8.96 15.56 15.26
C ALA A 112 -8.72 16.35 13.96
N SER A 113 -8.37 15.63 12.90
CA SER A 113 -8.26 16.15 11.52
C SER A 113 -8.97 15.22 10.55
N THR A 114 -9.60 15.77 9.53
CA THR A 114 -10.14 15.00 8.40
C THR A 114 -8.99 14.45 7.57
N VAL A 115 -9.00 13.14 7.29
CA VAL A 115 -7.95 12.45 6.49
C VAL A 115 -8.43 12.01 5.10
N ALA A 116 -9.75 12.01 4.87
CA ALA A 116 -10.40 11.70 3.60
C ALA A 116 -11.78 12.34 3.55
N GLY A 117 -12.20 12.83 2.38
CA GLY A 117 -13.47 13.53 2.19
C GLY A 117 -13.61 14.81 3.01
N GLY A 118 -14.79 15.03 3.61
CA GLY A 118 -15.05 16.10 4.59
C GLY A 118 -15.37 17.48 4.03
N ILE A 119 -15.57 17.63 2.72
CA ILE A 119 -16.10 18.86 2.11
C ILE A 119 -17.63 18.85 2.22
N THR A 120 -18.28 17.96 1.47
CA THR A 120 -19.72 17.69 1.47
C THR A 120 -19.97 16.25 1.01
N PRO A 121 -21.11 15.64 1.36
CA PRO A 121 -21.52 14.38 0.74
C PRO A 121 -21.56 14.51 -0.79
N GLY A 122 -21.03 13.55 -1.51
CA GLY A 122 -21.02 13.54 -2.97
C GLY A 122 -20.22 12.39 -3.56
N SER A 123 -20.17 12.33 -4.89
CA SER A 123 -19.59 11.22 -5.66
C SER A 123 -18.26 11.55 -6.32
N GLU A 124 -17.78 12.79 -6.21
CA GLU A 124 -16.46 13.17 -6.74
C GLU A 124 -15.32 12.44 -6.00
N LEU A 125 -14.11 12.46 -6.58
CA LEU A 125 -12.96 11.75 -6.00
C LEU A 125 -12.46 12.36 -4.68
N ASN A 126 -12.75 13.64 -4.43
CA ASN A 126 -12.51 14.31 -3.16
C ASN A 126 -13.69 14.24 -2.19
N GLN A 127 -14.74 13.48 -2.51
CA GLN A 127 -15.97 13.37 -1.71
C GLN A 127 -16.27 11.92 -1.35
N LEU A 128 -17.02 11.74 -0.26
CA LEU A 128 -17.54 10.47 0.22
C LEU A 128 -19.02 10.67 0.57
N ASN A 129 -19.81 9.59 0.55
CA ASN A 129 -21.22 9.60 0.88
C ASN A 129 -21.56 8.41 1.78
N GLY A 130 -21.77 8.70 3.07
CA GLY A 130 -22.10 7.70 4.09
C GLY A 130 -21.09 6.55 4.19
N PRO A 131 -19.77 6.81 4.35
CA PRO A 131 -18.79 5.74 4.49
C PRO A 131 -19.01 4.95 5.79
N GLN A 132 -18.98 3.61 5.74
CA GLN A 132 -19.29 2.75 6.91
C GLN A 132 -18.12 1.91 7.42
N GLY A 133 -17.21 1.51 6.55
CA GLY A 133 -16.09 0.62 6.89
C GLY A 133 -14.77 1.16 6.38
N ILE A 134 -13.70 0.86 7.11
CA ILE A 134 -12.35 1.31 6.79
C ILE A 134 -11.31 0.24 7.09
N TYR A 135 -10.24 0.24 6.29
CA TYR A 135 -9.03 -0.53 6.56
C TYR A 135 -7.79 0.32 6.32
N VAL A 136 -6.86 0.33 7.27
CA VAL A 136 -5.61 1.08 7.18
C VAL A 136 -4.48 0.16 6.70
N ASP A 137 -3.88 0.49 5.56
CA ASP A 137 -2.67 -0.16 5.09
C ASP A 137 -1.43 0.71 5.36
N ASN A 138 -0.74 0.39 6.46
CA ASN A 138 0.48 1.10 6.86
C ASN A 138 1.65 0.94 5.87
N ASP A 139 1.72 -0.17 5.12
CA ASP A 139 2.83 -0.38 4.19
C ASP A 139 2.72 0.57 2.99
N ASP A 140 1.49 0.83 2.56
CA ASP A 140 1.16 1.68 1.42
C ASP A 140 0.76 3.10 1.81
N HIS A 141 0.74 3.39 3.12
CA HIS A 141 0.35 4.68 3.68
C HIS A 141 -1.01 5.14 3.14
N SER A 142 -1.97 4.23 3.13
CA SER A 142 -3.30 4.47 2.59
C SER A 142 -4.41 3.88 3.45
N ILE A 143 -5.62 4.41 3.29
CA ILE A 143 -6.84 3.87 3.85
C ILE A 143 -7.77 3.43 2.73
N TYR A 144 -8.40 2.28 2.91
CA TYR A 144 -9.48 1.79 2.07
C TYR A 144 -10.79 2.09 2.79
N ILE A 145 -11.74 2.65 2.07
CA ILE A 145 -13.00 3.16 2.62
C ILE A 145 -14.14 2.53 1.84
N ALA A 146 -15.07 1.90 2.54
CA ALA A 146 -16.36 1.51 1.98
C ALA A 146 -17.24 2.76 1.89
N ASP A 147 -17.29 3.37 0.70
CA ASP A 147 -18.07 4.57 0.40
C ASP A 147 -19.50 4.14 0.05
N THR A 148 -20.24 3.77 1.09
CA THR A 148 -21.39 2.85 1.02
C THR A 148 -22.52 3.36 0.13
N ASN A 149 -22.91 4.63 0.23
CA ASN A 149 -24.00 5.18 -0.58
C ASN A 149 -23.57 5.49 -2.02
N ASN A 150 -22.27 5.53 -2.29
CA ASN A 150 -21.73 5.65 -3.63
C ASN A 150 -21.40 4.27 -4.26
N HIS A 151 -21.67 3.17 -3.57
CA HIS A 151 -21.53 1.81 -4.11
C HIS A 151 -20.12 1.50 -4.63
N ARG A 152 -19.10 1.95 -3.89
CA ARG A 152 -17.70 1.83 -4.28
C ARG A 152 -16.77 1.65 -3.09
N ILE A 153 -15.56 1.15 -3.36
CA ILE A 153 -14.43 1.21 -2.42
C ILE A 153 -13.44 2.25 -2.91
N VAL A 154 -13.05 3.16 -2.03
CA VAL A 154 -12.08 4.22 -2.31
C VAL A 154 -10.80 3.95 -1.53
N ARG A 155 -9.66 3.96 -2.21
CA ARG A 155 -8.34 4.02 -1.59
C ARG A 155 -7.90 5.47 -1.50
N TRP A 156 -7.51 5.92 -0.32
CA TRP A 156 -7.06 7.28 -0.07
C TRP A 156 -5.66 7.25 0.56
N LYS A 157 -4.66 7.79 -0.14
CA LYS A 157 -3.31 7.91 0.42
C LYS A 157 -3.25 9.07 1.40
N PHE A 158 -2.52 8.89 2.50
CA PHE A 158 -2.38 9.96 3.48
C PHE A 158 -1.75 11.22 2.86
N GLY A 159 -2.39 12.37 3.09
CA GLY A 159 -1.95 13.66 2.56
C GLY A 159 -2.49 14.01 1.16
N GLU A 160 -3.15 13.07 0.47
CA GLU A 160 -3.79 13.36 -0.82
C GLU A 160 -5.17 14.01 -0.64
N ASN A 161 -5.58 14.79 -1.64
CA ASN A 161 -6.90 15.45 -1.65
C ASN A 161 -7.99 14.64 -2.38
N ASN A 162 -7.60 13.59 -3.11
CA ASN A 162 -8.50 12.76 -3.90
C ASN A 162 -8.24 11.29 -3.60
N GLY A 163 -9.31 10.51 -3.55
CA GLY A 163 -9.25 9.06 -3.53
C GLY A 163 -9.16 8.44 -4.92
N GLU A 164 -8.87 7.14 -4.94
CA GLU A 164 -8.85 6.27 -6.11
C GLU A 164 -9.94 5.21 -5.95
N ILE A 165 -10.83 5.08 -6.93
CA ILE A 165 -11.83 4.00 -6.92
C ILE A 165 -11.11 2.70 -7.25
N VAL A 166 -11.11 1.75 -6.31
CA VAL A 166 -10.42 0.46 -6.45
C VAL A 166 -11.39 -0.72 -6.61
N ALA A 167 -12.67 -0.51 -6.31
CA ALA A 167 -13.76 -1.43 -6.65
C ALA A 167 -15.11 -0.73 -6.72
N GLY A 168 -16.05 -1.31 -7.47
CA GLY A 168 -17.38 -0.75 -7.71
C GLY A 168 -17.32 0.54 -8.55
N GLY A 169 -18.23 1.47 -8.28
CA GLY A 169 -18.33 2.75 -9.02
C GLY A 169 -19.03 2.66 -10.38
N ASN A 170 -19.47 1.46 -10.79
CA ASN A 170 -20.24 1.23 -12.03
C ASN A 170 -21.75 1.15 -11.77
N GLY A 171 -22.23 1.90 -10.77
CA GLY A 171 -23.59 1.82 -10.25
C GLY A 171 -23.85 0.61 -9.34
N PRO A 172 -24.98 0.62 -8.60
CA PRO A 172 -25.40 -0.52 -7.79
C PRO A 172 -25.84 -1.69 -8.65
N GLY A 173 -25.47 -2.90 -8.26
CA GLY A 173 -25.92 -4.10 -8.95
C GLY A 173 -25.13 -5.36 -8.61
N PRO A 174 -25.59 -6.53 -9.08
CA PRO A 174 -25.03 -7.83 -8.73
C PRO A 174 -23.87 -8.25 -9.64
N GLU A 175 -23.48 -7.45 -10.63
CA GLU A 175 -22.38 -7.81 -11.54
C GLU A 175 -21.03 -7.85 -10.84
N THR A 176 -20.03 -8.46 -11.46
CA THR A 176 -18.69 -8.64 -10.88
C THR A 176 -17.91 -7.33 -10.73
N ASN A 177 -18.29 -6.29 -11.48
CA ASN A 177 -17.71 -4.95 -11.43
C ASN A 177 -18.59 -3.93 -10.66
N GLN A 178 -19.65 -4.41 -9.99
CA GLN A 178 -20.61 -3.60 -9.24
C GLN A 178 -20.65 -4.02 -7.77
N LEU A 179 -21.07 -3.09 -6.91
CA LEU A 179 -21.31 -3.29 -5.48
C LEU A 179 -22.66 -2.67 -5.14
N THR A 180 -23.32 -3.15 -4.09
CA THR A 180 -24.56 -2.58 -3.55
C THR A 180 -24.39 -2.44 -2.04
N PHE A 181 -24.39 -1.20 -1.55
CA PHE A 181 -24.13 -0.84 -0.15
C PHE A 181 -22.96 -1.64 0.49
N PRO A 182 -21.72 -1.49 0.03
CA PRO A 182 -20.59 -2.14 0.68
C PRO A 182 -20.46 -1.62 2.12
N ALA A 183 -20.46 -2.52 3.09
CA ALA A 183 -20.44 -2.18 4.51
C ALA A 183 -19.03 -2.08 5.07
N ASP A 184 -18.12 -2.92 4.59
CA ASP A 184 -16.75 -2.97 5.09
C ASP A 184 -15.76 -3.52 4.05
N VAL A 185 -14.47 -3.28 4.27
CA VAL A 185 -13.36 -3.70 3.42
C VAL A 185 -12.16 -4.13 4.25
N THR A 186 -11.45 -5.17 3.83
CA THR A 186 -10.15 -5.57 4.39
C THR A 186 -9.20 -6.01 3.27
N LEU A 187 -7.92 -6.16 3.59
CA LEU A 187 -6.96 -6.84 2.73
C LEU A 187 -6.77 -8.30 3.16
N ASP A 188 -6.38 -9.15 2.22
CA ASP A 188 -5.86 -10.47 2.54
C ASP A 188 -4.44 -10.38 3.14
N LYS A 189 -3.95 -11.49 3.70
CA LYS A 189 -2.65 -11.53 4.39
C LYS A 189 -1.47 -11.09 3.51
N GLU A 190 -1.54 -11.39 2.22
CA GLU A 190 -0.50 -11.03 1.24
C GLU A 190 -0.70 -9.63 0.65
N LYS A 191 -1.78 -8.93 1.01
CA LYS A 191 -2.18 -7.62 0.47
C LYS A 191 -2.28 -7.60 -1.05
N LYS A 192 -2.65 -8.74 -1.64
CA LYS A 192 -2.88 -8.93 -3.08
C LYS A 192 -4.33 -8.65 -3.45
N TYR A 193 -5.25 -8.89 -2.52
CA TYR A 193 -6.68 -8.76 -2.73
C TYR A 193 -7.30 -7.83 -1.70
N ILE A 194 -8.30 -7.06 -2.14
CA ILE A 194 -9.29 -6.45 -1.26
C ILE A 194 -10.46 -7.43 -1.11
N ILE A 195 -10.96 -7.56 0.11
CA ILE A 195 -12.11 -8.39 0.46
C ILE A 195 -13.18 -7.44 0.97
N ILE A 196 -14.37 -7.49 0.37
CA ILE A 196 -15.43 -6.49 0.55
C ILE A 196 -16.70 -7.17 1.02
N CYS A 197 -17.31 -6.63 2.08
CA CYS A 197 -18.64 -7.00 2.52
C CYS A 197 -19.67 -6.25 1.65
N ASP A 198 -20.11 -6.87 0.56
CA ASP A 198 -21.05 -6.30 -0.41
C ASP A 198 -22.50 -6.55 0.05
N SER A 199 -22.87 -5.86 1.13
CA SER A 199 -24.00 -6.23 1.99
C SER A 199 -25.35 -6.20 1.28
N GLY A 200 -25.58 -5.23 0.40
CA GLY A 200 -26.82 -5.11 -0.37
C GLY A 200 -27.00 -6.21 -1.42
N ASN A 201 -25.92 -6.86 -1.84
CA ASN A 201 -25.95 -8.04 -2.71
C ASN A 201 -25.83 -9.35 -1.93
N THR A 202 -25.86 -9.31 -0.59
CA THR A 202 -25.77 -10.50 0.29
C THR A 202 -24.56 -11.38 -0.02
N ARG A 203 -23.40 -10.76 -0.31
CA ARG A 203 -22.19 -11.49 -0.69
C ARG A 203 -20.92 -10.86 -0.13
N VAL A 204 -19.84 -11.64 -0.18
CA VAL A 204 -18.47 -11.16 0.07
C VAL A 204 -17.69 -11.30 -1.24
N MET A 205 -17.08 -10.20 -1.68
CA MET A 205 -16.32 -10.17 -2.93
C MET A 205 -14.83 -10.08 -2.67
N ARG A 206 -14.03 -10.65 -3.57
CA ARG A 206 -12.58 -10.51 -3.59
C ARG A 206 -12.15 -9.89 -4.92
N TRP A 207 -11.48 -8.74 -4.86
CA TRP A 207 -10.94 -8.04 -6.03
C TRP A 207 -9.43 -7.91 -5.90
N PHE A 208 -8.71 -7.78 -7.01
CA PHE A 208 -7.29 -7.45 -6.95
C PHE A 208 -7.10 -6.06 -6.37
N ARG A 209 -6.17 -5.92 -5.42
CA ARG A 209 -5.86 -4.63 -4.80
C ARG A 209 -5.31 -3.61 -5.81
N GLN A 210 -4.51 -4.09 -6.75
CA GLN A 210 -4.00 -3.34 -7.88
C GLN A 210 -4.33 -4.14 -9.13
N ASN A 211 -5.23 -3.62 -9.95
CA ASN A 211 -5.55 -4.24 -11.23
C ASN A 211 -4.69 -3.60 -12.33
N SER A 212 -3.57 -4.25 -12.67
CA SER A 212 -2.65 -3.76 -13.71
C SER A 212 -3.25 -3.75 -15.12
N GLN A 213 -4.42 -4.37 -15.32
CA GLN A 213 -5.11 -4.46 -16.61
C GLN A 213 -6.32 -3.51 -16.73
N ASP A 214 -6.75 -2.83 -15.65
CA ASP A 214 -7.98 -2.02 -15.60
C ASP A 214 -7.74 -0.52 -15.31
N LYS A 215 -6.61 0.06 -15.73
CA LYS A 215 -6.55 1.54 -15.85
C LYS A 215 -7.43 2.00 -17.01
N GLN A 216 -8.74 1.89 -16.88
CA GLN A 216 -9.68 2.58 -17.76
C GLN A 216 -9.67 4.06 -17.38
N ILE A 217 -9.36 4.91 -18.36
CA ILE A 217 -9.44 6.36 -18.22
C ILE A 217 -10.92 6.68 -17.99
N TRP A 218 -11.25 7.21 -16.80
CA TRP A 218 -12.57 7.77 -16.57
C TRP A 218 -12.71 9.02 -17.45
N ILE A 219 -13.51 8.90 -18.52
CA ILE A 219 -13.96 10.04 -19.30
C ILE A 219 -15.31 10.42 -18.70
N PRO A 220 -15.43 11.52 -17.92
CA PRO A 220 -16.74 11.97 -17.47
C PRO A 220 -17.59 12.23 -18.72
N SER A 221 -18.80 11.67 -18.75
CA SER A 221 -19.74 11.86 -19.87
C SER A 221 -19.93 13.35 -20.08
N ILE A 222 -19.42 13.85 -21.21
CA ILE A 222 -19.69 15.22 -21.66
C ILE A 222 -21.16 15.21 -22.08
N MET A 223 -22.01 15.89 -21.31
CA MET A 223 -23.36 16.26 -21.74
C MET A 223 -23.30 17.37 -22.77
#